data_AF-B1VEE2-F1
#
_entry.id   AF-B1VEE2-F1
#
_cell.length_a   1.000
_cell.length_b   1.000
_cell.length_c   1.000
_cell.angle_alpha   90.00
_cell.angle_beta   90.00
_cell.angle_gamma   90.00
#
_symmetry.space_group_name_H-M   'P 1'
#
loop_
_entity.id
_entity.type
_entity.pdbx_description
1 polymer ?
#
loop_
_entity_poly.entity_id
_entity_poly.type
_entity_poly.pdbx_seq_one_letter_code
_entity_poly.pdbx_strand_id
1 'polypeptide(L)'
;MKTIAVIGPDEAEAKKVAEQLTGVRAVPGAGPGKDIDGVVAVAGEPTEDAVEIVQAVARNIGVVAVLSDHRWPNIPGVHVLGSQDVAGLQRLIDRLYVDAKQWELAARRADQQRLEQVRVAIRLRMQRFIREGCSAADLGEPGSGGRELVHRRFLAELRVAVLSQGVLCPPVDTALPPAAKPVEVPGRAAQLATLAAGVLGAVGLLFAVGRLAGYPWLGLSLGLLAAVALGWFRLSAQQRAIDQAQREADFRMLQEAWGAQVTETITRMNIPRVAEQLALRTGA
;
A
#
# COMPACT_ATOMS: atom_id res chain seq x y z
N MET A 1 -20.34 -24.36 2.92
CA MET A 1 -20.58 -25.69 3.50
C MET A 1 -20.12 -26.69 2.47
N LYS A 2 -19.18 -27.58 2.84
CA LYS A 2 -18.57 -28.56 1.93
C LYS A 2 -19.62 -29.47 1.32
N THR A 3 -19.51 -29.80 0.05
CA THR A 3 -20.39 -30.74 -0.66
C THR A 3 -19.63 -32.03 -0.95
N ILE A 4 -20.07 -33.15 -0.38
CA ILE A 4 -19.39 -34.44 -0.49
C ILE A 4 -20.28 -35.39 -1.28
N ALA A 5 -19.77 -35.94 -2.37
CA ALA A 5 -20.44 -37.02 -3.08
C ALA A 5 -20.23 -38.34 -2.32
N VAL A 6 -21.32 -39.05 -2.04
CA VAL A 6 -21.25 -40.39 -1.47
C VAL A 6 -21.66 -41.37 -2.56
N ILE A 7 -20.73 -42.22 -2.99
CA ILE A 7 -20.89 -43.16 -4.09
C ILE A 7 -20.72 -44.58 -3.58
N GLY A 8 -21.41 -45.54 -4.17
CA GLY A 8 -21.28 -46.95 -3.81
C GLY A 8 -22.14 -47.82 -4.72
N PRO A 9 -21.88 -49.13 -4.77
CA PRO A 9 -22.68 -50.07 -5.54
C PRO A 9 -24.09 -50.24 -4.95
N ASP A 10 -24.26 -50.03 -3.63
CA ASP A 10 -25.55 -50.00 -2.95
C ASP A 10 -25.98 -48.54 -2.69
N GLU A 11 -27.03 -48.11 -3.38
CA GLU A 11 -27.60 -46.76 -3.26
C GLU A 11 -28.22 -46.52 -1.87
N ALA A 12 -28.80 -47.55 -1.24
CA ALA A 12 -29.41 -47.45 0.08
C ALA A 12 -28.34 -47.25 1.16
N GLU A 13 -27.21 -47.96 1.03
CA GLU A 13 -26.09 -47.81 1.95
C GLU A 13 -25.38 -46.45 1.79
N ALA A 14 -25.14 -46.01 0.55
CA ALA A 14 -24.60 -44.69 0.26
C ALA A 14 -25.49 -43.56 0.81
N LYS A 15 -26.82 -43.70 0.69
CA LYS A 15 -27.78 -42.74 1.25
C LYS A 15 -27.74 -42.73 2.78
N LYS A 16 -27.67 -43.90 3.42
CA LYS A 16 -27.55 -44.02 4.88
C LYS A 16 -26.29 -43.33 5.41
N VAL A 17 -25.15 -43.55 4.76
CA VAL A 17 -23.89 -42.86 5.12
C VAL A 17 -24.03 -41.35 4.92
N ALA A 18 -24.62 -40.91 3.81
CA ALA A 18 -24.84 -39.49 3.54
C ALA A 18 -25.71 -38.81 4.61
N GLU A 19 -26.77 -39.47 5.09
CA GLU A 19 -27.65 -38.97 6.16
C GLU A 19 -26.96 -38.90 7.53
N GLN A 20 -25.95 -39.72 7.77
CA GLN A 20 -25.20 -39.76 9.03
C GLN A 20 -24.06 -38.72 9.10
N LEU A 21 -23.62 -38.20 7.96
CA LEU A 21 -22.62 -37.13 7.93
C LEU A 21 -23.24 -35.81 8.40
N THR A 22 -22.52 -35.12 9.29
CA THR A 22 -22.98 -33.86 9.88
C THR A 22 -22.00 -32.74 9.55
N GLY A 23 -22.49 -31.49 9.39
CA GLY A 23 -21.62 -30.35 9.05
C GLY A 23 -21.16 -30.28 7.58
N VAL A 24 -21.59 -31.21 6.73
CA VAL A 24 -21.38 -31.19 5.27
C VAL A 24 -22.68 -31.44 4.51
N ARG A 25 -22.73 -31.00 3.26
CA ARG A 25 -23.78 -31.36 2.31
C ARG A 25 -23.40 -32.68 1.63
N ALA A 26 -23.82 -33.80 2.20
CA ALA A 26 -23.63 -35.09 1.55
C ALA A 26 -24.68 -35.29 0.43
N VAL A 27 -24.24 -35.68 -0.77
CA VAL A 27 -25.10 -35.94 -1.92
C VAL A 27 -24.88 -37.38 -2.40
N PRO A 28 -25.82 -38.30 -2.13
CA PRO A 28 -25.69 -39.68 -2.59
C PRO A 28 -25.78 -39.74 -4.13
N GLY A 29 -24.96 -40.59 -4.74
CA GLY A 29 -24.96 -40.84 -6.19
C GLY A 29 -24.56 -39.63 -7.05
N ALA A 30 -23.90 -38.62 -6.49
CA ALA A 30 -23.45 -37.47 -7.26
C ALA A 30 -22.30 -37.86 -8.21
N GLY A 31 -22.54 -37.72 -9.52
CA GLY A 31 -21.53 -37.88 -10.55
C GLY A 31 -20.67 -36.62 -10.79
N PRO A 32 -19.66 -36.71 -11.67
CA PRO A 32 -18.81 -35.58 -12.05
C PRO A 32 -19.65 -34.44 -12.64
N GLY A 33 -19.44 -33.21 -12.14
CA GLY A 33 -20.12 -31.99 -12.61
C GLY A 33 -21.06 -31.29 -11.60
N LYS A 34 -21.25 -31.84 -10.39
CA LYS A 34 -22.16 -31.27 -9.37
C LYS A 34 -21.49 -30.38 -8.29
N ASP A 35 -20.49 -29.55 -8.62
CA ASP A 35 -19.79 -28.69 -7.64
C ASP A 35 -19.42 -29.44 -6.33
N ILE A 36 -18.76 -30.60 -6.46
CA ILE A 36 -18.40 -31.45 -5.33
C ILE A 36 -16.99 -31.11 -4.82
N ASP A 37 -16.84 -30.94 -3.51
CA ASP A 37 -15.57 -30.67 -2.83
C ASP A 37 -14.80 -31.96 -2.50
N GLY A 38 -15.44 -33.13 -2.57
CA GLY A 38 -14.83 -34.43 -2.27
C GLY A 38 -15.72 -35.63 -2.57
N VAL A 39 -15.12 -36.83 -2.57
CA VAL A 39 -15.81 -38.11 -2.80
C VAL A 39 -15.55 -39.10 -1.67
N VAL A 40 -16.61 -39.76 -1.24
CA VAL A 40 -16.60 -40.89 -0.33
C VAL A 40 -17.16 -42.09 -1.06
N ALA A 41 -16.38 -43.16 -1.15
CA ALA A 41 -16.82 -44.45 -1.65
C ALA A 41 -17.28 -45.34 -0.48
N VAL A 42 -18.50 -45.85 -0.56
CA VAL A 42 -19.02 -46.92 0.29
C VAL A 42 -18.89 -48.18 -0.53
N ALA A 43 -18.00 -49.10 -0.12
CA ALA A 43 -17.67 -50.24 -0.95
C ALA A 43 -17.43 -51.49 -0.11
N GLY A 44 -18.02 -52.60 -0.56
CA GLY A 44 -17.83 -53.93 0.03
C GLY A 44 -16.46 -54.51 -0.31
N GLU A 45 -16.44 -55.73 -0.82
CA GLU A 45 -15.21 -56.42 -1.20
C GLU A 45 -14.49 -55.69 -2.36
N PRO A 46 -13.15 -55.55 -2.32
CA PRO A 46 -12.37 -54.90 -3.37
C PRO A 46 -12.28 -55.79 -4.63
N THR A 47 -13.33 -55.76 -5.46
CA THR A 47 -13.30 -56.37 -6.80
C THR A 47 -12.37 -55.57 -7.73
N GLU A 48 -11.95 -56.18 -8.83
CA GLU A 48 -11.08 -55.55 -9.82
C GLU A 48 -11.68 -54.22 -10.33
N ASP A 49 -12.95 -54.23 -10.71
CA ASP A 49 -13.70 -53.04 -11.14
C ASP A 49 -13.80 -51.97 -10.04
N ALA A 50 -14.06 -52.35 -8.79
CA ALA A 50 -14.21 -51.41 -7.68
C ALA A 50 -12.87 -50.72 -7.35
N VAL A 51 -11.78 -51.49 -7.39
CA VAL A 51 -10.42 -50.95 -7.22
C VAL A 51 -10.08 -49.99 -8.36
N GLU A 52 -10.40 -50.34 -9.61
CA GLU A 52 -10.16 -49.48 -10.77
C GLU A 52 -10.92 -48.14 -10.64
N ILE A 53 -12.20 -48.18 -10.28
CA ILE A 53 -13.03 -46.98 -10.11
C ILE A 53 -12.47 -46.10 -8.99
N VAL A 54 -12.20 -46.66 -7.81
CA VAL A 54 -11.68 -45.90 -6.67
C VAL A 54 -10.32 -45.30 -7.00
N GLN A 55 -9.46 -46.04 -7.70
CA GLN A 55 -8.17 -45.53 -8.15
C GLN A 55 -8.32 -44.40 -9.17
N ALA A 56 -9.24 -44.51 -10.12
CA ALA A 56 -9.51 -43.46 -11.11
C ALA A 56 -10.04 -42.18 -10.43
N VAL A 57 -10.95 -42.32 -9.45
CA VAL A 57 -11.45 -41.19 -8.67
C VAL A 57 -10.33 -40.57 -7.83
N ALA A 58 -9.50 -41.37 -7.17
CA ALA A 58 -8.37 -40.87 -6.40
C ALA A 58 -7.35 -40.11 -7.24
N ARG A 59 -7.11 -40.53 -8.50
CA ARG A 59 -6.25 -39.79 -9.43
C ARG A 59 -6.82 -38.43 -9.84
N ASN A 60 -8.15 -38.33 -9.97
CA ASN A 60 -8.80 -37.10 -10.42
C ASN A 60 -9.13 -36.11 -9.29
N ILE A 61 -9.54 -36.61 -8.11
CA ILE A 61 -9.99 -35.80 -6.98
C ILE A 61 -8.90 -35.71 -5.90
N GLY A 62 -7.89 -36.57 -5.95
CA GLY A 62 -6.72 -36.58 -5.06
C GLY A 62 -6.92 -37.40 -3.79
N VAL A 63 -8.09 -37.32 -3.16
CA VAL A 63 -8.42 -38.06 -1.93
C VAL A 63 -9.77 -38.76 -2.07
N VAL A 64 -9.83 -40.03 -1.64
CA VAL A 64 -11.06 -40.82 -1.54
C VAL A 64 -11.09 -41.53 -0.20
N ALA A 65 -12.21 -41.44 0.51
CA ALA A 65 -12.44 -42.26 1.70
C ALA A 65 -13.25 -43.49 1.33
N VAL A 66 -12.80 -44.68 1.70
CA VAL A 66 -13.49 -45.95 1.47
C VAL A 66 -13.99 -46.48 2.81
N LEU A 67 -15.31 -46.62 2.96
CA LEU A 67 -15.90 -47.34 4.10
C LEU A 67 -16.02 -48.82 3.74
N SER A 68 -15.21 -49.66 4.37
CA SER A 68 -15.17 -51.11 4.14
C SER A 68 -14.53 -51.84 5.32
N ASP A 69 -15.03 -53.04 5.63
CA ASP A 69 -14.36 -53.96 6.57
C ASP A 69 -13.40 -54.93 5.88
N HIS A 70 -13.33 -54.87 4.55
CA HIS A 70 -12.45 -55.72 3.74
C HIS A 70 -11.05 -55.13 3.61
N ARG A 71 -10.08 -55.98 3.30
CA ARG A 71 -8.70 -55.56 3.09
C ARG A 71 -8.51 -54.98 1.69
N TRP A 72 -8.54 -53.67 1.59
CA TRP A 72 -8.29 -52.94 0.34
C TRP A 72 -6.79 -52.86 0.01
N PRO A 73 -6.41 -52.85 -1.27
CA PRO A 73 -5.03 -52.59 -1.69
C PRO A 73 -4.61 -51.17 -1.30
N ASN A 74 -3.30 -50.97 -1.07
CA ASN A 74 -2.77 -49.67 -0.75
C ASN A 74 -2.68 -48.79 -2.01
N ILE A 75 -3.69 -47.94 -2.21
CA ILE A 75 -3.79 -47.03 -3.35
C ILE A 75 -3.45 -45.60 -2.87
N PRO A 76 -2.53 -44.88 -3.54
CA PRO A 76 -2.25 -43.48 -3.19
C PRO A 76 -3.51 -42.61 -3.22
N GLY A 77 -3.72 -41.81 -2.16
CA GLY A 77 -4.90 -40.96 -2.03
C GLY A 77 -6.15 -41.67 -1.48
N VAL A 78 -6.11 -42.98 -1.27
CA VAL A 78 -7.24 -43.75 -0.73
C VAL A 78 -7.05 -44.00 0.77
N HIS A 79 -8.06 -43.63 1.56
CA HIS A 79 -8.11 -43.90 2.99
C HIS A 79 -9.23 -44.86 3.31
N VAL A 80 -8.88 -46.03 3.83
CA VAL A 80 -9.84 -47.07 4.17
C VAL A 80 -10.20 -46.96 5.65
N LEU A 81 -11.49 -46.94 5.94
CA LEU A 81 -12.09 -46.84 7.27
C LEU A 81 -13.07 -48.01 7.43
N GLY A 82 -13.28 -48.46 8.67
CA GLY A 82 -14.26 -49.52 8.92
C GLY A 82 -15.66 -49.11 8.45
N SER A 83 -16.48 -50.07 8.02
CA SER A 83 -17.79 -49.82 7.39
C SER A 83 -18.73 -48.96 8.23
N GLN A 84 -18.60 -49.05 9.57
CA GLN A 84 -19.41 -48.30 10.54
C GLN A 84 -18.67 -47.08 11.14
N ASP A 85 -17.41 -46.79 10.76
CA ASP A 85 -16.62 -45.69 11.32
C ASP A 85 -16.94 -44.33 10.66
N VAL A 86 -18.19 -43.92 10.75
CA VAL A 86 -18.66 -42.63 10.21
C VAL A 86 -18.04 -41.45 10.96
N ALA A 87 -17.70 -41.62 12.24
CA ALA A 87 -16.99 -40.60 13.02
C ALA A 87 -15.52 -40.42 12.54
N GLY A 88 -14.84 -41.51 12.17
CA GLY A 88 -13.54 -41.47 11.50
C GLY A 88 -13.64 -40.80 10.13
N LEU A 89 -14.67 -41.13 9.36
CA LEU A 89 -14.95 -40.51 8.07
C LEU A 89 -15.17 -39.00 8.21
N GLN A 90 -16.00 -38.55 9.16
CA GLN A 90 -16.23 -37.14 9.42
C GLN A 90 -14.92 -36.40 9.75
N ARG A 91 -14.08 -36.96 10.64
CA ARG A 91 -12.77 -36.39 10.99
C ARG A 91 -11.81 -36.35 9.81
N LEU A 92 -11.92 -37.29 8.88
CA LEU A 92 -11.12 -37.31 7.66
C LEU A 92 -11.60 -36.24 6.68
N ILE A 93 -12.92 -36.09 6.53
CA ILE A 93 -13.53 -35.05 5.71
C ILE A 93 -13.16 -33.65 6.23
N ASP A 94 -13.20 -33.47 7.55
CA ASP A 94 -12.89 -32.19 8.17
C ASP A 94 -11.43 -31.77 7.99
N ARG A 95 -10.51 -32.75 7.98
CA ARG A 95 -9.06 -32.51 7.83
C ARG A 95 -8.61 -32.36 6.39
N LEU A 96 -9.14 -33.18 5.48
CA LEU A 96 -8.59 -33.31 4.13
C LEU A 96 -9.39 -32.53 3.08
N TYR A 97 -10.71 -32.50 3.18
CA TYR A 97 -11.52 -31.77 2.20
C TYR A 97 -11.63 -30.30 2.58
N VAL A 98 -11.37 -29.46 1.60
CA VAL A 98 -11.43 -28.01 1.71
C VAL A 98 -12.73 -27.54 1.06
N ASP A 99 -13.45 -26.64 1.73
CA ASP A 99 -14.57 -25.94 1.10
C ASP A 99 -13.98 -24.95 0.08
N ALA A 100 -13.99 -25.33 -1.21
CA ALA A 100 -13.33 -24.57 -2.26
C ALA A 100 -13.94 -23.17 -2.37
N LYS A 101 -15.27 -23.05 -2.20
CA LYS A 101 -15.98 -21.77 -2.23
C LYS A 101 -15.60 -20.89 -1.05
N GLN A 102 -15.47 -21.46 0.16
CA GLN A 102 -15.03 -20.71 1.33
C GLN A 102 -13.58 -20.25 1.19
N TRP A 103 -12.70 -21.08 0.64
CA TRP A 103 -11.31 -20.73 0.37
C TRP A 103 -11.18 -19.65 -0.69
N GLU A 104 -11.97 -19.71 -1.77
CA GLU A 104 -12.02 -18.65 -2.76
C GLU A 104 -12.49 -17.33 -2.15
N LEU A 105 -13.54 -17.36 -1.33
CA LEU A 105 -14.03 -16.18 -0.61
C LEU A 105 -12.99 -15.64 0.39
N ALA A 106 -12.22 -16.51 1.03
CA ALA A 106 -11.13 -16.12 1.93
C ALA A 106 -9.96 -15.51 1.14
N ALA A 107 -9.60 -16.09 -0.01
CA ALA A 107 -8.58 -15.56 -0.90
C ALA A 107 -8.97 -14.18 -1.44
N ARG A 108 -10.22 -14.00 -1.90
CA ARG A 108 -10.74 -12.68 -2.33
C ARG A 108 -10.67 -11.65 -1.21
N ARG A 109 -11.02 -12.03 0.03
CA ARG A 109 -10.89 -11.16 1.21
C ARG A 109 -9.44 -10.81 1.52
N ALA A 110 -8.54 -11.79 1.49
CA ALA A 110 -7.11 -11.57 1.70
C ALA A 110 -6.50 -10.66 0.63
N ASP A 111 -6.91 -10.81 -0.64
CA ASP A 111 -6.47 -9.94 -1.74
C ASP A 111 -6.94 -8.49 -1.53
N GLN A 112 -8.19 -8.27 -1.11
CA GLN A 112 -8.70 -6.95 -0.77
C GLN A 112 -7.92 -6.32 0.38
N GLN A 113 -7.69 -7.10 1.45
CA GLN A 113 -6.93 -6.64 2.61
C GLN A 113 -5.47 -6.30 2.25
N ARG A 114 -4.81 -7.14 1.44
CA ARG A 114 -3.45 -6.88 0.95
C ARG A 114 -3.40 -5.58 0.16
N LEU A 115 -4.38 -5.37 -0.72
CA LEU A 115 -4.45 -4.16 -1.52
C LEU A 115 -4.56 -2.91 -0.64
N GLU A 116 -5.40 -2.93 0.40
CA GLU A 116 -5.50 -1.81 1.34
C GLU A 116 -4.20 -1.59 2.12
N GLN A 117 -3.59 -2.67 2.62
CA GLN A 117 -2.33 -2.61 3.37
C GLN A 117 -1.20 -2.00 2.54
N VAL A 118 -1.05 -2.40 1.28
CA VAL A 118 -0.03 -1.85 0.37
C VAL A 118 -0.26 -0.36 0.14
N ARG A 119 -1.51 0.07 -0.10
CA ARG A 119 -1.85 1.48 -0.31
C ARG A 119 -1.52 2.32 0.93
N VAL A 120 -1.85 1.82 2.12
CA VAL A 120 -1.55 2.49 3.39
C VAL A 120 -0.04 2.55 3.63
N ALA A 121 0.69 1.45 3.40
CA ALA A 121 2.15 1.40 3.60
C ALA A 121 2.88 2.43 2.72
N ILE A 122 2.51 2.52 1.44
CA ILE A 122 3.09 3.50 0.51
C ILE A 122 2.73 4.92 0.94
N ARG A 123 1.47 5.18 1.28
CA ARG A 123 1.03 6.50 1.75
C ARG A 123 1.81 6.94 2.99
N LEU A 124 1.96 6.08 3.99
CA LEU A 124 2.68 6.39 5.22
C LEU A 124 4.18 6.60 4.97
N ARG A 125 4.80 5.78 4.12
CA ARG A 125 6.21 5.95 3.74
C ARG A 125 6.44 7.29 3.04
N MET A 126 5.57 7.65 2.09
CA MET A 126 5.70 8.91 1.36
C MET A 126 5.36 10.12 2.22
N GLN A 127 4.36 10.05 3.09
CA GLN A 127 4.09 11.11 4.06
C GLN A 127 5.28 11.35 4.99
N ARG A 128 5.93 10.28 5.44
CA ARG A 128 7.17 10.38 6.22
C ARG A 128 8.28 11.05 5.42
N PHE A 129 8.50 10.61 4.18
CA PHE A 129 9.51 11.21 3.30
C PHE A 129 9.25 12.71 3.05
N ILE A 130 8.01 13.11 2.81
CA ILE A 130 7.64 14.51 2.58
C ILE A 130 7.87 15.36 3.84
N ARG A 131 7.62 14.80 5.03
CA ARG A 131 7.76 15.50 6.31
C ARG A 131 9.21 15.57 6.81
N GLU A 132 9.97 14.51 6.65
CA GLU A 132 11.28 14.33 7.29
C GLU A 132 12.44 14.34 6.29
N GLY A 133 12.20 13.96 5.04
CA GLY A 133 13.23 13.76 4.02
C GLY A 133 13.48 14.97 3.12
N CYS A 134 12.64 16.01 3.19
CA CYS A 134 12.72 17.22 2.38
C CYS A 134 12.32 18.45 3.20
N SER A 135 12.92 19.60 2.88
CA SER A 135 12.65 20.89 3.50
C SER A 135 12.68 22.01 2.45
N ALA A 136 12.12 23.17 2.81
CA ALA A 136 12.21 24.36 1.96
C ALA A 136 13.66 24.84 1.73
N ALA A 137 14.59 24.52 2.64
CA ALA A 137 16.00 24.85 2.50
C ALA A 137 16.67 24.09 1.34
N ASP A 138 16.21 22.87 1.04
CA ASP A 138 16.76 22.02 -0.03
C ASP A 138 16.48 22.56 -1.43
N LEU A 139 15.53 23.51 -1.56
CA LEU A 139 15.23 24.17 -2.83
C LEU A 139 16.37 25.07 -3.31
N GLY A 140 17.25 25.51 -2.40
CA GLY A 140 18.34 26.42 -2.71
C GLY A 140 17.88 27.80 -3.17
N GLU A 141 18.77 28.50 -3.86
CA GLU A 141 18.46 29.80 -4.48
C GLU A 141 17.64 29.64 -5.76
N PRO A 142 16.85 30.65 -6.16
CA PRO A 142 16.16 30.66 -7.44
C PRO A 142 17.12 30.38 -8.61
N GLY A 143 16.75 29.42 -9.47
CA GLY A 143 17.57 29.02 -10.62
C GLY A 143 18.69 28.01 -10.31
N SER A 144 18.90 27.63 -9.04
CA SER A 144 19.90 26.61 -8.66
C SER A 144 19.54 25.18 -9.10
N GLY A 145 18.29 24.96 -9.55
CA GLY A 145 17.79 23.62 -9.90
C GLY A 145 17.43 22.75 -8.69
N GLY A 146 17.55 23.25 -7.45
CA GLY A 146 17.23 22.48 -6.24
C GLY A 146 15.79 21.93 -6.24
N ARG A 147 14.84 22.72 -6.75
CA ARG A 147 13.44 22.28 -6.92
C ARG A 147 13.27 21.02 -7.77
N GLU A 148 13.95 20.97 -8.90
CA GLU A 148 13.96 19.81 -9.80
C GLU A 148 14.62 18.60 -9.13
N LEU A 149 15.72 18.82 -8.42
CA LEU A 149 16.44 17.77 -7.71
C LEU A 149 15.59 17.15 -6.60
N VAL A 150 14.93 17.98 -5.79
CA VAL A 150 14.03 17.52 -4.72
C VAL A 150 12.84 16.77 -5.31
N HIS A 151 12.24 17.26 -6.40
CA HIS A 151 11.15 16.57 -7.07
C HIS A 151 11.59 15.20 -7.63
N ARG A 152 12.76 15.10 -8.28
CA ARG A 152 13.32 13.83 -8.74
C ARG A 152 13.55 12.85 -7.59
N ARG A 153 14.04 13.34 -6.45
CA ARG A 153 14.24 12.51 -5.25
C ARG A 153 12.90 11.97 -4.73
N PHE A 154 11.86 12.80 -4.70
CA PHE A 154 10.51 12.36 -4.38
C PHE A 154 10.02 11.26 -5.33
N LEU A 155 10.16 11.45 -6.65
CA LEU A 155 9.74 10.47 -7.65
C LEU A 155 10.52 9.15 -7.52
N ALA A 156 11.82 9.22 -7.24
CA ALA A 156 12.65 8.05 -6.99
C ALA A 156 12.17 7.29 -5.75
N GLU A 157 11.91 7.98 -4.64
CA GLU A 157 11.38 7.32 -3.43
C GLU A 157 9.97 6.77 -3.62
N LEU A 158 9.10 7.44 -4.38
CA LEU A 158 7.79 6.90 -4.72
C LEU A 158 7.93 5.57 -5.48
N ARG A 159 8.83 5.49 -6.44
CA ARG A 159 9.12 4.24 -7.17
C ARG A 159 9.65 3.15 -6.24
N VAL A 160 10.61 3.48 -5.38
CA VAL A 160 11.16 2.53 -4.40
C VAL A 160 10.08 2.06 -3.42
N ALA A 161 9.23 2.96 -2.94
CA ALA A 161 8.11 2.63 -2.06
C ALA A 161 7.17 1.61 -2.72
N VAL A 162 6.78 1.82 -3.97
CA VAL A 162 5.91 0.90 -4.72
C VAL A 162 6.59 -0.45 -4.95
N LEU A 163 7.83 -0.44 -5.46
CA LEU A 163 8.58 -1.67 -5.77
C LEU A 163 8.88 -2.49 -4.51
N SER A 164 9.10 -1.86 -3.37
CA SER A 164 9.32 -2.56 -2.08
C SER A 164 8.12 -3.38 -1.62
N GLN A 165 6.93 -3.08 -2.12
CA GLN A 165 5.71 -3.86 -1.85
C GLN A 165 5.53 -5.03 -2.84
N GLY A 166 6.48 -5.24 -3.75
CA GLY A 166 6.40 -6.29 -4.77
C GLY A 166 5.35 -6.01 -5.83
N VAL A 167 5.05 -4.73 -6.11
CA VAL A 167 4.04 -4.30 -7.09
C VAL A 167 4.71 -3.55 -8.24
N LEU A 168 4.21 -3.76 -9.45
CA LEU A 168 4.65 -3.01 -10.62
C LEU A 168 4.32 -1.53 -10.45
N CYS A 169 5.30 -0.67 -10.67
CA CYS A 169 5.12 0.77 -10.58
C CYS A 169 4.33 1.27 -11.79
N PRO A 170 3.16 1.92 -11.60
CA PRO A 170 2.44 2.53 -12.72
C PRO A 170 3.22 3.73 -13.27
N PRO A 171 2.91 4.19 -14.51
CA PRO A 171 3.53 5.41 -15.04
C PRO A 171 3.23 6.59 -14.12
N VAL A 172 4.30 7.26 -13.67
CA VAL A 172 4.26 8.41 -12.78
C VAL A 172 4.52 9.66 -13.63
N ASP A 173 3.78 10.74 -13.39
CA ASP A 173 4.09 12.02 -14.01
C ASP A 173 5.45 12.51 -13.51
N THR A 174 6.29 12.92 -14.45
CA THR A 174 7.65 13.40 -14.18
C THR A 174 7.78 14.90 -14.41
N ALA A 175 6.71 15.55 -14.85
CA ALA A 175 6.68 16.98 -15.06
C ALA A 175 6.81 17.72 -13.72
N LEU A 176 7.71 18.70 -13.70
CA LEU A 176 7.89 19.55 -12.53
C LEU A 176 6.63 20.39 -12.29
N PRO A 177 6.06 20.39 -11.07
CA PRO A 177 4.89 21.22 -10.76
C PRO A 177 5.17 22.72 -10.96
N PRO A 178 4.16 23.54 -11.26
CA PRO A 178 4.31 24.98 -11.42
C PRO A 178 4.79 25.64 -10.12
N ALA A 179 5.60 26.70 -10.22
CA ALA A 179 6.09 27.44 -9.06
C ALA A 179 4.93 28.18 -8.37
N ALA A 180 5.10 28.45 -7.08
CA ALA A 180 4.20 29.32 -6.35
C ALA A 180 4.22 30.72 -6.95
N LYS A 181 3.11 31.44 -6.77
CA LYS A 181 3.05 32.85 -7.14
C LYS A 181 4.10 33.64 -6.33
N PRO A 182 4.71 34.68 -6.91
CA PRO A 182 5.65 35.52 -6.18
C PRO A 182 4.99 36.12 -4.93
N VAL A 183 5.67 36.05 -3.79
CA VAL A 183 5.25 36.71 -2.55
C VAL A 183 5.22 38.23 -2.78
N GLU A 184 4.10 38.86 -2.45
CA GLU A 184 3.94 40.31 -2.63
C GLU A 184 4.89 41.07 -1.70
N VAL A 185 5.75 41.88 -2.31
CA VAL A 185 6.69 42.74 -1.59
C VAL A 185 6.06 44.11 -1.41
N PRO A 186 6.10 44.72 -0.20
CA PRO A 186 5.59 46.07 0.00
C PRO A 186 6.28 47.04 -0.97
N GLY A 187 5.48 47.90 -1.61
CA GLY A 187 5.95 48.79 -2.67
C GLY A 187 7.13 49.67 -2.25
N ARG A 188 7.97 50.03 -3.23
CA ARG A 188 9.22 50.80 -3.04
C ARG A 188 9.03 52.05 -2.16
N ALA A 189 7.87 52.70 -2.21
CA ALA A 189 7.56 53.87 -1.39
C ALA A 189 7.54 53.57 0.13
N ALA A 190 6.97 52.44 0.55
CA ALA A 190 6.92 52.05 1.96
C ALA A 190 8.31 51.62 2.48
N GLN A 191 9.11 50.99 1.62
CA GLN A 191 10.51 50.64 1.92
C GLN A 191 11.37 51.89 2.08
N LEU A 192 11.21 52.88 1.20
CA LEU A 192 11.93 54.15 1.28
C LEU A 192 11.53 54.97 2.52
N ALA A 193 10.25 55.02 2.89
CA ALA A 193 9.80 55.73 4.08
C ALA A 193 10.37 55.13 5.38
N THR A 194 10.41 53.80 5.48
CA THR A 194 10.97 53.10 6.66
C THR A 194 12.49 53.23 6.75
N LEU A 195 13.19 53.26 5.61
CA LEU A 195 14.62 53.57 5.56
C LEU A 195 14.91 55.02 5.94
N ALA A 196 14.15 55.98 5.40
CA ALA A 196 14.33 57.40 5.71
C ALA A 196 14.14 57.72 7.20
N ALA A 197 13.13 57.13 7.83
CA ALA A 197 12.91 57.27 9.27
C ALA A 197 14.08 56.72 10.11
N GLY A 198 14.67 55.58 9.70
CA GLY A 198 15.83 54.99 10.39
C GLY A 198 17.13 55.80 10.22
N VAL A 199 17.35 56.36 9.02
CA VAL A 199 18.52 57.20 8.71
C VAL A 199 18.47 58.50 9.50
N LEU A 200 17.32 59.17 9.53
CA LEU A 200 17.15 60.43 10.28
C LEU A 200 17.35 60.22 11.79
N GLY A 201 16.87 59.10 12.33
CA GLY A 201 17.07 58.75 13.74
C GLY A 201 18.53 58.51 14.11
N ALA A 202 19.27 57.71 13.31
CA ALA A 202 20.68 57.39 13.58
C ALA A 202 21.60 58.61 13.44
N VAL A 203 21.39 59.43 12.41
CA VAL A 203 22.18 60.65 12.17
C VAL A 203 21.91 61.68 13.27
N GLY A 204 20.64 61.91 13.66
CA GLY A 204 20.30 62.86 14.71
C GLY A 204 20.90 62.51 16.07
N LEU A 205 20.91 61.22 16.43
CA LEU A 205 21.41 60.75 17.73
C LEU A 205 22.94 60.83 17.81
N LEU A 206 23.66 60.38 16.78
CA LEU A 206 25.13 60.43 16.74
C LEU A 206 25.69 61.84 16.55
N PHE A 207 24.96 62.72 15.86
CA PHE A 207 25.28 64.15 15.80
C PHE A 207 25.13 64.82 17.18
N ALA A 208 24.05 64.54 17.92
CA ALA A 208 23.85 65.09 19.26
C ALA A 208 24.97 64.65 20.24
N VAL A 209 25.38 63.38 20.19
CA VAL A 209 26.50 62.85 20.99
C VAL A 209 27.84 63.47 20.58
N GLY A 210 28.12 63.57 19.27
CA GLY A 210 29.34 64.21 18.77
C GLY A 210 29.44 65.69 19.14
N ARG A 211 28.30 66.39 19.20
CA ARG A 211 28.23 67.78 19.66
C ARG A 211 28.57 67.91 21.15
N LEU A 212 28.08 67.00 22.00
CA LEU A 212 28.39 66.98 23.43
C LEU A 212 29.87 66.66 23.71
N ALA A 213 30.51 65.86 22.85
CA ALA A 213 31.93 65.51 22.96
C ALA A 213 32.89 66.54 22.32
N GLY A 214 32.38 67.63 21.76
CA GLY A 214 33.19 68.69 21.13
C GLY A 214 33.64 68.43 19.69
N TYR A 215 33.24 67.30 19.09
CA TYR A 215 33.60 66.91 17.72
C TYR A 215 32.35 66.63 16.86
N PRO A 216 31.60 67.67 16.47
CA PRO A 216 30.33 67.50 15.77
C PRO A 216 30.47 66.84 14.38
N TRP A 217 31.56 67.12 13.67
CA TRP A 217 31.82 66.53 12.34
C TRP A 217 32.10 65.03 12.40
N LEU A 218 32.83 64.56 13.43
CA LEU A 218 33.05 63.13 13.65
C LEU A 218 31.73 62.41 13.95
N GLY A 219 30.89 63.00 14.81
CA GLY A 219 29.55 62.46 15.11
C GLY A 219 28.65 62.33 13.88
N LEU A 220 28.69 63.32 12.97
CA LEU A 220 27.94 63.28 11.71
C LEU A 220 28.43 62.17 10.78
N SER A 221 29.76 62.03 10.62
CA SER A 221 30.35 60.99 9.77
C SER A 221 30.06 59.57 10.28
N LEU A 222 30.17 59.35 11.60
CA LEU A 222 29.79 58.08 12.25
C LEU A 222 28.29 57.82 12.13
N GLY A 223 27.46 58.86 12.27
CA GLY A 223 26.02 58.81 12.07
C GLY A 223 25.62 58.33 10.68
N LEU A 224 26.26 58.90 9.65
CA LEU A 224 26.03 58.51 8.26
C LEU A 224 26.46 57.07 7.99
N LEU A 225 27.63 56.66 8.46
CA LEU A 225 28.13 55.28 8.31
C LEU A 225 27.21 54.27 9.00
N ALA A 226 26.78 54.56 10.23
CA ALA A 226 25.83 53.72 10.97
C ALA A 226 24.49 53.62 10.23
N ALA A 227 23.99 54.71 9.67
CA ALA A 227 22.75 54.74 8.91
C ALA A 227 22.83 53.89 7.63
N VAL A 228 23.93 53.97 6.88
CA VAL A 228 24.17 53.14 5.68
C VAL A 228 24.27 51.66 6.07
N ALA A 229 25.02 51.33 7.11
CA ALA A 229 25.17 49.95 7.59
C ALA A 229 23.84 49.35 8.06
N LEU A 230 23.03 50.11 8.83
CA LEU A 230 21.71 49.68 9.29
C LEU A 230 20.72 49.54 8.13
N GLY A 231 20.74 50.46 7.17
CA GLY A 231 19.92 50.37 5.96
C GLY A 231 20.23 49.11 5.14
N TRP A 232 21.53 48.85 4.92
CA TRP A 232 22.00 47.63 4.23
C TRP A 232 21.59 46.36 4.98
N PHE A 233 21.80 46.32 6.30
CA PHE A 233 21.43 45.16 7.12
C PHE A 233 19.91 44.90 7.07
N ARG A 234 19.08 45.94 7.14
CA ARG A 234 17.63 45.80 7.05
C ARG A 234 17.16 45.34 5.66
N LEU A 235 17.71 45.92 4.60
CA LEU A 235 17.40 45.52 3.23
C LEU A 235 17.79 44.06 2.98
N SER A 236 18.99 43.66 3.38
CA SER A 236 19.45 42.27 3.23
C SER A 236 18.63 41.30 4.10
N ALA A 237 18.25 41.69 5.33
CA ALA A 237 17.36 40.89 6.16
C ALA A 237 15.96 40.75 5.55
N GLN A 238 15.39 41.82 4.98
CA GLN A 238 14.10 41.78 4.29
C GLN A 238 14.15 40.92 3.03
N GLN A 239 15.19 41.04 2.21
CA GLN A 239 15.39 40.20 1.03
C GLN A 239 15.45 38.73 1.44
N ARG A 240 16.25 38.38 2.46
CA ARG A 240 16.31 37.01 2.99
C ARG A 240 14.95 36.50 3.48
N ALA A 241 14.16 37.35 4.15
CA ALA A 241 12.84 36.97 4.62
C ALA A 241 11.86 36.71 3.46
N ILE A 242 11.92 37.53 2.40
CA ILE A 242 11.13 37.32 1.17
C ILE A 242 11.56 36.04 0.47
N ASP A 243 12.86 35.80 0.33
CA ASP A 243 13.39 34.60 -0.30
C ASP A 243 13.01 33.34 0.49
N GLN A 244 13.05 33.40 1.82
CA GLN A 244 12.58 32.32 2.68
C GLN A 244 11.08 32.08 2.53
N ALA A 245 10.27 33.13 2.56
CA ALA A 245 8.82 33.03 2.37
C ALA A 245 8.45 32.46 0.99
N GLN A 246 9.18 32.85 -0.06
CA GLN A 246 9.00 32.31 -1.41
C GLN A 246 9.35 30.81 -1.45
N ARG A 247 10.48 30.40 -0.86
CA ARG A 247 10.88 28.98 -0.78
C ARG A 247 9.86 28.14 -0.03
N GLU A 248 9.33 28.66 1.08
CA GLU A 248 8.27 27.97 1.82
C GLU A 248 6.99 27.82 0.98
N ALA A 249 6.59 28.86 0.25
CA ALA A 249 5.43 28.81 -0.64
C ALA A 249 5.64 27.78 -1.77
N ASP A 250 6.81 27.80 -2.42
CA ASP A 250 7.18 26.84 -3.46
C ASP A 250 7.23 25.40 -2.94
N PHE A 251 7.73 25.21 -1.72
CA PHE A 251 7.76 23.90 -1.07
C PHE A 251 6.35 23.40 -0.77
N ARG A 252 5.45 24.24 -0.25
CA ARG A 252 4.05 23.85 0.00
C ARG A 252 3.33 23.44 -1.29
N MET A 253 3.51 24.21 -2.37
CA MET A 253 2.98 23.84 -3.70
C MET A 253 3.50 22.48 -4.17
N LEU A 254 4.77 22.18 -3.94
CA LEU A 254 5.33 20.85 -4.25
C LEU A 254 4.70 19.76 -3.38
N GLN A 255 4.54 19.99 -2.07
CA GLN A 255 3.92 19.03 -1.16
C GLN A 255 2.48 18.68 -1.57
N GLU A 256 1.70 19.68 -1.97
CA GLU A 256 0.34 19.48 -2.48
C GLU A 256 0.34 18.64 -3.76
N ALA A 257 1.20 18.98 -4.73
CA ALA A 257 1.34 18.23 -5.97
C ALA A 257 1.81 16.79 -5.73
N TRP A 258 2.76 16.58 -4.82
CA TRP A 258 3.23 15.25 -4.42
C TRP A 258 2.14 14.43 -3.74
N GLY A 259 1.32 15.04 -2.89
CA GLY A 259 0.17 14.38 -2.27
C GLY A 259 -0.84 13.88 -3.31
N ALA A 260 -1.10 14.70 -4.34
CA ALA A 260 -1.91 14.30 -5.48
C ALA A 260 -1.27 13.15 -6.26
N GLN A 261 0.04 13.24 -6.56
CA GLN A 261 0.78 12.21 -7.29
C GLN A 261 0.79 10.86 -6.57
N VAL A 262 0.99 10.85 -5.25
CA VAL A 262 0.90 9.63 -4.43
C VAL A 262 -0.48 9.01 -4.56
N THR A 263 -1.53 9.83 -4.46
CA THR A 263 -2.92 9.36 -4.55
C THR A 263 -3.22 8.77 -5.93
N GLU A 264 -2.82 9.44 -7.00
CA GLU A 264 -2.97 8.96 -8.38
C GLU A 264 -2.19 7.65 -8.63
N THR A 265 -0.98 7.55 -8.11
CA THR A 265 -0.15 6.34 -8.22
C THR A 265 -0.82 5.17 -7.50
N ILE A 266 -1.37 5.42 -6.31
CA ILE A 266 -2.10 4.43 -5.50
C ILE A 266 -3.38 3.95 -6.20
N THR A 267 -4.12 4.84 -6.87
CA THR A 267 -5.37 4.47 -7.55
C THR A 267 -5.13 3.70 -8.84
N ARG A 268 -4.04 3.99 -9.58
CA ARG A 268 -3.67 3.30 -10.83
C ARG A 268 -2.92 1.98 -10.61
N MET A 269 -2.57 1.66 -9.37
CA MET A 269 -1.80 0.47 -9.06
C MET A 269 -2.62 -0.81 -9.26
N ASN A 270 -2.07 -1.75 -10.01
CA ASN A 270 -2.62 -3.09 -10.15
C ASN A 270 -1.82 -4.08 -9.31
N ILE A 271 -2.48 -4.72 -8.34
CA ILE A 271 -1.88 -5.72 -7.46
C ILE A 271 -2.40 -7.09 -7.92
N PRO A 272 -1.52 -8.02 -8.33
CA PRO A 272 -1.95 -9.33 -8.78
C PRO A 272 -2.69 -10.06 -7.66
N ARG A 273 -3.88 -10.57 -7.99
CA ARG A 273 -4.79 -11.24 -7.05
C ARG A 273 -4.54 -12.74 -7.05
N VAL A 274 -4.42 -13.32 -5.87
CA VAL A 274 -4.24 -14.75 -5.69
C VAL A 274 -5.52 -15.50 -6.08
N ALA A 275 -6.69 -14.93 -5.79
CA ALA A 275 -7.98 -15.54 -6.12
C ALA A 275 -8.16 -15.77 -7.63
N GLU A 276 -7.70 -14.83 -8.47
CA GLU A 276 -7.79 -14.95 -9.93
C GLU A 276 -6.85 -16.06 -10.45
N GLN A 277 -5.67 -16.21 -9.85
CA GLN A 277 -4.74 -17.30 -10.18
C GLN A 277 -5.25 -18.67 -9.72
N LEU A 278 -5.97 -18.72 -8.59
CA LEU A 278 -6.61 -19.94 -8.11
C LEU A 278 -7.74 -20.35 -9.05
N ALA A 279 -8.62 -19.43 -9.44
CA ALA A 279 -9.72 -19.70 -10.37
C ALA A 279 -9.23 -20.26 -11.71
N LEU A 280 -8.17 -19.67 -12.28
CA LEU A 280 -7.54 -20.15 -13.51
C LEU A 280 -6.96 -21.57 -13.39
N ARG A 281 -6.50 -21.98 -12.19
CA ARG A 281 -5.97 -23.34 -11.95
C ARG A 281 -7.05 -24.36 -11.63
N THR A 282 -8.17 -23.94 -11.06
CA THR A 282 -9.29 -24.84 -10.73
C THR A 282 -10.29 -25.03 -11.87
N GLY A 283 -10.10 -24.34 -13.01
CA GLY A 283 -10.95 -24.51 -14.20
C GLY A 283 -12.39 -24.00 -14.02
N ALA A 284 -12.57 -23.00 -13.16
CA ALA A 284 -13.85 -22.30 -12.97
C ALA A 284 -13.99 -21.11 -13.91
#